data_AF-A0A256IB72-F1
#
_entry.id   AF-A0A256IB72-F1
#
_cell.length_a   1.000
_cell.length_b   1.000
_cell.length_c   1.000
_cell.angle_alpha   90.00
_cell.angle_beta   90.00
_cell.angle_gamma   90.00
#
_symmetry.space_group_name_H-M   'P 1'
#
loop_
_entity.id
_entity.type
_entity.pdbx_description
1 polymer ?
#
loop_
_entity_poly.entity_id
_entity_poly.type
_entity_poly.pdbx_seq_one_letter_code
_entity_poly.pdbx_strand_id
1 'polypeptide(L)'
;MTGSADGPTGPGESNEAPELRIPRGTLLRSRVVSDVATTLSRALDRGLTGYATIVPQETLLLEGDARGVLTFADGVPVLAYNTVTDSGGPDALAELAVPGPYRVELYAVDGGGLDAAHEADALRVAPGAAATELADDPALADRTRDAAPDERLDDPGADDADAVAAFLADDDRIEAIREQARAEAAERADEWGLDAALADEHPGGDDPNADLATASESGPER
;
A
#
# COMPACT_ATOMS: atom_id res chain seq x y z
N MET A 1 58.96 31.35 -20.58
CA MET A 1 58.40 31.66 -19.24
C MET A 1 57.14 32.43 -19.51
N THR A 2 55.91 31.92 -19.37
CA THR A 2 55.25 30.95 -18.46
C THR A 2 54.10 30.30 -19.26
N GLY A 3 53.62 29.07 -19.11
CA GLY A 3 53.61 28.14 -17.98
C GLY A 3 52.19 28.01 -17.41
N SER A 4 51.42 27.00 -17.86
CA SER A 4 50.25 26.33 -17.23
C SER A 4 48.97 27.16 -16.97
N ALA A 5 47.75 26.63 -17.01
CA ALA A 5 47.27 25.26 -16.80
C ALA A 5 46.07 24.92 -17.69
N ASP A 6 46.19 23.80 -18.39
CA ASP A 6 45.09 22.98 -18.87
C ASP A 6 44.72 22.05 -17.71
N GLY A 7 43.47 22.13 -17.24
CA GLY A 7 42.93 21.21 -16.26
C GLY A 7 41.70 20.55 -16.88
N PRO A 8 41.70 19.24 -17.15
CA PRO A 8 40.48 18.56 -17.55
C PRO A 8 39.56 18.48 -16.33
N THR A 9 38.48 19.25 -16.36
CA THR A 9 37.30 18.97 -15.53
C THR A 9 36.87 17.55 -15.85
N GLY A 10 36.99 16.66 -14.86
CA GLY A 10 36.67 15.25 -15.01
C GLY A 10 35.24 15.04 -15.49
N PRO A 11 34.95 13.91 -16.17
CA PRO A 11 33.57 13.55 -16.44
C PRO A 11 32.87 13.45 -15.09
N GLY A 12 31.83 14.26 -14.90
CA GLY A 12 30.88 14.02 -13.85
C GLY A 12 30.42 12.57 -14.00
N GLU A 13 30.51 11.83 -12.91
CA GLU A 13 29.88 10.53 -12.78
C GLU A 13 28.39 10.78 -12.99
N SER A 14 27.96 10.68 -14.25
CA SER A 14 26.58 10.49 -14.62
C SER A 14 26.16 9.27 -13.82
N ASN A 15 25.33 9.49 -12.82
CA ASN A 15 24.54 8.44 -12.22
C ASN A 15 23.73 7.85 -13.39
N GLU A 16 24.28 6.84 -14.07
CA GLU A 16 23.58 6.06 -15.09
C GLU A 16 22.42 5.41 -14.35
N ALA A 17 21.28 6.11 -14.33
CA ALA A 17 20.01 5.51 -14.04
C ALA A 17 19.95 4.23 -14.88
N PRO A 18 19.68 3.07 -14.28
CA PRO A 18 19.75 1.81 -14.99
C PRO A 18 18.87 1.91 -16.24
N GLU A 19 19.48 1.85 -17.43
CA GLU A 19 18.72 1.86 -18.68
C GLU A 19 17.77 0.66 -18.64
N LEU A 20 16.48 0.92 -18.42
CA LEU A 20 15.47 -0.12 -18.38
C LEU A 20 15.35 -0.74 -19.77
N ARG A 21 15.94 -1.93 -19.93
CA ARG A 21 15.87 -2.69 -21.19
C ARG A 21 14.83 -3.78 -21.07
N ILE A 22 13.63 -3.48 -21.57
CA ILE A 22 12.56 -4.47 -21.70
C ILE A 22 12.64 -5.09 -23.10
N PRO A 23 12.76 -6.43 -23.21
CA PRO A 23 12.77 -7.10 -24.50
C PRO A 23 11.43 -6.94 -25.20
N ARG A 24 11.43 -7.04 -26.54
CA ARG A 24 10.17 -7.08 -27.30
C ARG A 24 9.45 -8.40 -27.01
N GLY A 25 8.30 -8.32 -26.34
CA GLY A 25 7.47 -9.48 -26.08
C GLY A 25 6.46 -9.81 -27.20
N THR A 26 5.85 -10.99 -27.09
CA THR A 26 4.72 -11.42 -27.93
C THR A 26 3.43 -10.85 -27.36
N LEU A 27 2.73 -10.02 -28.13
CA LEU A 27 1.44 -9.44 -27.72
C LEU A 27 0.41 -10.55 -27.51
N LEU A 28 -0.09 -10.68 -26.28
CA LEU A 28 -1.15 -11.60 -25.90
C LEU A 28 -2.53 -10.96 -26.01
N ARG A 29 -2.62 -9.67 -25.66
CA ARG A 29 -3.90 -8.97 -25.53
C ARG A 29 -3.70 -7.46 -25.58
N SER A 30 -4.63 -6.75 -26.24
CA SER A 30 -4.74 -5.29 -26.18
C SER A 30 -6.22 -4.94 -25.99
N ARG A 31 -6.55 -4.19 -24.93
CA ARG A 31 -7.93 -3.79 -24.60
C ARG A 31 -7.98 -2.45 -23.89
N VAL A 32 -9.12 -1.77 -24.05
CA VAL A 32 -9.51 -0.66 -23.17
C VAL A 32 -10.29 -1.24 -22.00
N VAL A 33 -9.92 -0.87 -20.79
CA VAL A 33 -10.55 -1.30 -19.54
C VAL A 33 -10.83 -0.07 -18.68
N SER A 34 -11.93 -0.09 -17.94
CA SER A 34 -12.25 0.98 -16.96
C SER A 34 -11.40 0.89 -15.69
N ASP A 35 -10.79 -0.26 -15.47
CA ASP A 35 -10.01 -0.60 -14.29
C ASP A 35 -9.04 -1.75 -14.63
N VAL A 36 -7.88 -1.81 -13.95
CA VAL A 36 -6.79 -2.75 -14.27
C VAL A 36 -6.92 -4.08 -13.51
N ALA A 37 -7.78 -4.19 -12.49
CA ALA A 37 -7.92 -5.39 -11.64
C ALA A 37 -8.19 -6.66 -12.44
N THR A 38 -9.07 -6.59 -13.45
CA THR A 38 -9.38 -7.74 -14.32
C THR A 38 -8.15 -8.21 -15.11
N THR A 39 -7.25 -7.29 -15.49
CA THR A 39 -6.00 -7.62 -16.18
C THR A 39 -5.03 -8.29 -15.21
N LEU A 40 -4.84 -7.70 -14.03
CA LEU A 40 -3.95 -8.22 -12.98
C LEU A 40 -4.37 -9.63 -12.53
N SER A 41 -5.66 -9.83 -12.19
CA SER A 41 -6.16 -11.17 -11.82
C SER A 41 -5.92 -12.19 -12.93
N ARG A 42 -6.09 -11.81 -14.20
CA ARG A 42 -5.87 -12.71 -15.34
C ARG A 42 -4.41 -13.02 -15.62
N ALA A 43 -3.50 -12.12 -15.26
CA ALA A 43 -2.06 -12.35 -15.33
C ALA A 43 -1.64 -13.34 -14.24
N LEU A 44 -2.13 -13.12 -13.01
CA LEU A 44 -1.95 -14.00 -11.87
C LEU A 44 -2.48 -15.42 -12.16
N ASP A 45 -3.75 -15.55 -12.54
CA ASP A 45 -4.40 -16.85 -12.81
C ASP A 45 -3.70 -17.66 -13.93
N ARG A 46 -2.93 -16.99 -14.80
CA ARG A 46 -2.21 -17.63 -15.91
C ARG A 46 -0.73 -17.89 -15.62
N GLY A 47 -0.19 -17.38 -14.51
CA GLY A 47 1.25 -17.38 -14.28
C GLY A 47 2.01 -16.62 -15.36
N LEU A 48 1.56 -15.41 -15.73
CA LEU A 48 2.19 -14.65 -16.82
C LEU A 48 3.61 -14.21 -16.46
N THR A 49 4.59 -14.60 -17.29
CA THR A 49 5.92 -13.99 -17.32
C THR A 49 6.04 -13.06 -18.51
N GLY A 50 6.22 -11.76 -18.25
CA GLY A 50 6.06 -10.74 -19.28
C GLY A 50 5.85 -9.34 -18.72
N TYR A 51 5.19 -8.48 -19.49
CA TYR A 51 4.90 -7.10 -19.08
C TYR A 51 3.57 -6.59 -19.64
N ALA A 52 2.94 -5.69 -18.91
CA ALA A 52 1.81 -4.89 -19.34
C ALA A 52 2.30 -3.47 -19.66
N THR A 53 1.73 -2.87 -20.70
CA THR A 53 1.82 -1.42 -20.90
C THR A 53 0.46 -0.80 -20.67
N ILE A 54 0.41 0.23 -19.82
CA ILE A 54 -0.80 0.89 -19.35
C ILE A 54 -0.74 2.33 -19.85
N VAL A 55 -1.75 2.74 -20.62
CA VAL A 55 -1.87 4.09 -21.18
C VAL A 55 -3.24 4.66 -20.83
N PRO A 56 -3.33 5.70 -20.00
CA PRO A 56 -4.58 6.42 -19.75
C PRO A 56 -5.13 7.02 -21.06
N GLN A 57 -6.45 6.96 -21.30
CA GLN A 57 -7.00 7.50 -22.55
C GLN A 57 -6.89 9.03 -22.68
N GLU A 58 -6.88 9.76 -21.57
CA GLU A 58 -6.82 11.22 -21.57
C GLU A 58 -5.46 11.76 -22.08
N THR A 59 -4.41 10.93 -22.03
CA THR A 59 -3.06 11.28 -22.52
C THR A 59 -2.89 11.04 -24.02
N LEU A 60 -3.89 10.50 -24.72
CA LEU A 60 -3.84 10.38 -26.20
C LEU A 60 -4.04 11.73 -26.91
N LEU A 61 -4.44 12.78 -26.18
CA LEU A 61 -4.74 14.12 -26.73
C LEU A 61 -3.64 15.15 -26.47
N LEU A 62 -2.75 14.91 -25.50
CA LEU A 62 -1.52 15.68 -25.30
C LEU A 62 -0.35 14.86 -25.85
N GLU A 63 0.67 15.49 -26.41
CA GLU A 63 1.86 14.84 -26.99
C GLU A 63 2.78 14.14 -25.96
N GLY A 64 2.21 13.55 -24.90
CA GLY A 64 2.91 12.78 -23.88
C GLY A 64 2.18 11.46 -23.65
N ASP A 65 2.59 10.42 -24.36
CA ASP A 65 2.15 9.05 -24.12
C ASP A 65 2.64 8.58 -22.74
N ALA A 66 1.85 8.78 -21.68
CA ALA A 66 2.10 8.11 -20.40
C ALA A 66 1.99 6.60 -20.63
N ARG A 67 3.14 5.94 -20.77
CA ARG A 67 3.25 4.49 -20.92
C ARG A 67 3.84 3.94 -19.64
N GLY A 68 2.96 3.62 -18.70
CA GLY A 68 3.32 2.79 -17.57
C GLY A 68 3.70 1.41 -18.05
N VAL A 69 4.80 0.86 -17.56
CA VAL A 69 5.20 -0.52 -17.78
C VAL A 69 5.18 -1.24 -16.44
N LEU A 70 4.42 -2.34 -16.37
CA LEU A 70 4.36 -3.22 -15.21
C LEU A 70 4.85 -4.60 -15.65
N THR A 71 5.90 -5.11 -15.04
CA THR A 71 6.42 -6.46 -15.36
C THR A 71 5.91 -7.50 -14.38
N PHE A 72 5.84 -8.74 -14.86
CA PHE A 72 5.36 -9.89 -14.11
C PHE A 72 6.35 -11.06 -14.20
N ALA A 73 6.51 -11.76 -13.09
CA ALA A 73 7.10 -13.09 -13.03
C ALA A 73 6.04 -14.05 -12.47
N ASP A 74 5.71 -15.09 -13.23
CA ASP A 74 4.66 -16.07 -12.86
C ASP A 74 3.35 -15.42 -12.41
N GLY A 75 2.98 -14.33 -13.08
CA GLY A 75 1.74 -13.59 -12.86
C GLY A 75 1.80 -12.58 -11.72
N VAL A 76 2.89 -12.54 -10.96
CA VAL A 76 3.07 -11.61 -9.85
C VAL A 76 3.83 -10.36 -10.30
N PRO A 77 3.35 -9.14 -9.99
CA PRO A 77 4.08 -7.91 -10.28
C PRO A 77 5.47 -7.90 -9.65
N VAL A 78 6.47 -7.41 -10.40
CA VAL A 78 7.86 -7.30 -9.93
C VAL A 78 8.39 -5.88 -10.02
N LEU A 79 8.12 -5.19 -11.13
CA LEU A 79 8.67 -3.87 -11.41
C LEU A 79 7.62 -2.98 -12.06
N ALA A 80 7.59 -1.71 -11.65
CA ALA A 80 6.84 -0.66 -12.31
C ALA A 80 7.78 0.45 -12.80
N TYR A 81 7.46 1.04 -13.95
CA TYR A 81 8.22 2.15 -14.51
C TYR A 81 7.33 3.04 -15.38
N ASN A 82 7.53 4.35 -15.29
CA ASN A 82 6.87 5.33 -16.15
C ASN A 82 7.91 5.91 -17.11
N THR A 83 7.71 5.66 -18.41
CA THR A 83 8.68 6.08 -19.45
C THR A 83 8.70 7.58 -19.71
N VAL A 84 7.73 8.33 -19.19
CA VAL A 84 7.63 9.79 -19.40
C VAL A 84 8.35 10.55 -18.30
N THR A 85 8.09 10.18 -17.06
CA THR A 85 8.67 10.82 -15.86
C THR A 85 10.01 10.21 -15.49
N ASP A 86 10.38 9.06 -16.08
CA ASP A 86 11.57 8.28 -15.73
C ASP A 86 11.53 7.80 -14.26
N SER A 87 10.32 7.70 -13.68
CA SER A 87 10.07 7.20 -12.33
C SER A 87 9.96 5.68 -12.33
N GLY A 88 10.46 5.03 -11.27
CA GLY A 88 10.39 3.58 -11.07
C GLY A 88 9.69 3.20 -9.77
N GLY A 89 9.36 1.92 -9.63
CA GLY A 89 8.89 1.36 -8.36
C GLY A 89 7.56 1.96 -7.87
N PRO A 90 7.40 2.21 -6.57
CA PRO A 90 6.17 2.76 -5.99
C PRO A 90 5.77 4.12 -6.57
N ASP A 91 6.74 4.99 -6.89
CA ASP A 91 6.47 6.31 -7.48
C ASP A 91 5.80 6.17 -8.85
N ALA A 92 6.29 5.24 -9.67
CA ALA A 92 5.68 4.94 -10.96
C ALA A 92 4.26 4.38 -10.82
N LEU A 93 3.98 3.57 -9.79
CA LEU A 93 2.63 3.07 -9.54
C LEU A 93 1.67 4.20 -9.14
N ALA A 94 2.10 5.08 -8.23
CA ALA A 94 1.30 6.21 -7.78
C ALA A 94 0.94 7.16 -8.95
N GLU A 95 1.88 7.39 -9.86
CA GLU A 95 1.63 8.18 -11.07
C GLU A 95 0.66 7.52 -12.05
N LEU A 96 0.56 6.18 -12.05
CA LEU A 96 -0.35 5.42 -12.92
C LEU A 96 -1.75 5.27 -12.32
N ALA A 97 -1.92 5.50 -11.03
CA ALA A 97 -3.19 5.44 -10.29
C ALA A 97 -4.13 6.63 -10.62
N VAL A 98 -4.32 6.93 -11.91
CA VAL A 98 -5.14 8.04 -12.39
C VAL A 98 -6.50 7.53 -12.85
N PRO A 99 -7.62 7.94 -12.24
CA PRO A 99 -8.93 7.47 -12.62
C PRO A 99 -9.22 7.63 -14.11
N GLY A 100 -9.58 6.55 -14.79
CA GLY A 100 -9.99 6.63 -16.18
C GLY A 100 -9.95 5.29 -16.90
N PRO A 101 -10.49 5.23 -18.12
CA PRO A 101 -10.25 4.09 -18.97
C PRO A 101 -8.78 4.04 -19.37
N TYR A 102 -8.20 2.86 -19.28
CA TYR A 102 -6.83 2.57 -19.68
C TYR A 102 -6.82 1.69 -20.92
N ARG A 103 -5.93 1.97 -21.87
CA ARG A 103 -5.48 0.96 -22.82
C ARG A 103 -4.40 0.11 -22.16
N VAL A 104 -4.68 -1.17 -22.00
CA VAL A 104 -3.74 -2.14 -21.45
C VAL A 104 -3.36 -3.16 -22.51
N GLU A 105 -2.06 -3.30 -22.71
CA GLU A 105 -1.47 -4.28 -23.62
C GLU A 105 -0.59 -5.24 -22.84
N LEU A 106 -0.86 -6.55 -22.94
CA LEU A 106 -0.10 -7.60 -22.26
C LEU A 106 0.80 -8.31 -23.25
N TYR A 107 2.07 -8.44 -22.90
CA TYR A 107 3.09 -9.12 -23.67
C TYR A 107 3.70 -10.27 -22.86
N ALA A 108 3.85 -11.44 -23.48
CA ALA A 108 4.67 -12.51 -22.95
C ALA A 108 6.12 -12.33 -23.40
N VAL A 109 7.06 -12.72 -22.56
CA VAL A 109 8.49 -12.79 -22.89
C VAL A 109 9.00 -14.19 -22.60
N ASP A 110 10.10 -14.56 -23.24
CA ASP A 110 10.77 -15.83 -22.92
C ASP A 110 11.25 -15.83 -21.47
N GLY A 111 11.28 -17.02 -20.85
CA GLY A 111 11.78 -17.18 -19.49
C GLY A 111 13.21 -16.63 -19.37
N GLY A 112 13.42 -15.76 -18.39
CA GLY A 112 14.70 -15.07 -18.17
C GLY A 112 14.87 -13.74 -18.89
N GLY A 113 13.95 -13.37 -19.79
CA GLY A 113 14.07 -12.13 -20.58
C GLY A 113 13.99 -10.84 -19.76
N LEU A 114 13.50 -10.92 -18.52
CA LEU A 114 13.34 -9.77 -17.63
C LEU A 114 14.25 -9.83 -16.39
N ASP A 115 15.05 -10.87 -16.22
CA ASP A 115 15.85 -11.08 -14.99
C ASP A 115 16.74 -9.89 -14.67
N ALA A 116 17.45 -9.38 -15.68
CA ALA A 116 18.31 -8.20 -15.52
C ALA A 116 17.53 -6.92 -15.12
N ALA A 117 16.28 -6.78 -15.56
CA ALA A 117 15.43 -5.67 -15.12
C ALA A 117 14.90 -5.91 -13.70
N HIS A 118 14.61 -7.16 -13.33
CA HIS A 118 14.12 -7.55 -12.01
C HIS A 118 15.20 -7.47 -10.92
N GLU A 119 16.49 -7.43 -11.29
CA GLU A 119 17.61 -7.14 -10.38
C GLU A 119 17.69 -5.66 -9.97
N ALA A 120 17.01 -4.74 -10.67
CA ALA A 120 17.03 -3.31 -10.35
C ALA A 120 16.09 -2.98 -9.17
N ASP A 121 16.64 -3.00 -7.95
CA ASP A 121 15.88 -2.74 -6.72
C ASP A 121 15.08 -1.42 -6.74
N ALA A 122 15.64 -0.36 -7.33
CA ALA A 122 14.99 0.96 -7.43
C ALA A 122 13.67 0.96 -8.23
N LEU A 123 13.45 -0.07 -9.05
CA LEU A 123 12.26 -0.19 -9.89
C LEU A 123 11.26 -1.21 -9.33
N ARG A 124 11.64 -1.95 -8.27
CA ARG A 124 10.82 -3.01 -7.70
C ARG A 124 9.57 -2.47 -7.04
N VAL A 125 8.54 -3.31 -7.07
CA VAL A 125 7.28 -3.07 -6.35
C VAL A 125 6.93 -4.28 -5.51
N ALA A 126 6.34 -4.05 -4.35
CA ALA A 126 5.83 -5.13 -3.51
C ALA A 126 4.76 -5.94 -4.27
N PRO A 127 4.64 -7.26 -4.04
CA PRO A 127 3.74 -8.13 -4.81
C PRO A 127 2.30 -7.62 -4.90
N GLY A 128 1.74 -7.13 -3.78
CA GLY A 128 0.38 -6.62 -3.71
C GLY A 128 0.19 -5.18 -4.20
N ALA A 129 1.28 -4.42 -4.40
CA ALA A 129 1.20 -2.97 -4.60
C ALA A 129 0.39 -2.58 -5.84
N ALA A 130 0.55 -3.27 -6.97
CA ALA A 130 -0.21 -2.93 -8.18
C ALA A 130 -1.73 -3.16 -8.01
N ALA A 131 -2.13 -4.14 -7.19
CA ALA A 131 -3.54 -4.40 -6.92
C ALA A 131 -4.13 -3.38 -5.94
N THR A 132 -3.35 -2.92 -4.98
CA THR A 132 -3.72 -1.83 -4.07
C THR A 132 -3.80 -0.50 -4.82
N GLU A 133 -2.72 -0.07 -5.48
CA GLU A 133 -2.61 1.29 -6.04
C GLU A 133 -3.45 1.49 -7.30
N LEU A 134 -3.47 0.51 -8.22
CA LEU A 134 -4.10 0.69 -9.54
C LEU A 134 -5.54 0.20 -9.60
N ALA A 135 -5.93 -0.68 -8.69
CA ALA A 135 -7.19 -1.40 -8.72
C ALA A 135 -8.03 -1.25 -7.46
N ASP A 136 -7.45 -0.71 -6.36
CA ASP A 136 -8.11 -0.62 -5.06
C ASP A 136 -8.75 -1.97 -4.63
N ASP A 137 -8.07 -3.08 -4.92
CA ASP A 137 -8.56 -4.44 -4.73
C ASP A 137 -7.70 -5.19 -3.69
N PRO A 138 -8.05 -5.12 -2.39
CA PRO A 138 -7.27 -5.76 -1.33
C PRO A 138 -7.28 -7.29 -1.45
N ALA A 139 -8.37 -7.90 -1.93
CA ALA A 139 -8.46 -9.35 -2.09
C ALA A 139 -7.53 -9.84 -3.21
N LEU A 140 -7.37 -9.06 -4.28
CA LEU A 140 -6.38 -9.34 -5.30
C LEU A 140 -4.95 -9.13 -4.78
N ALA A 141 -4.71 -8.09 -3.98
CA ALA A 141 -3.40 -7.86 -3.35
C ALA A 141 -2.98 -9.05 -2.47
N ASP A 142 -3.90 -9.58 -1.65
CA ASP A 142 -3.67 -10.75 -0.81
C ASP A 142 -3.30 -11.99 -1.64
N ARG A 143 -4.12 -12.34 -2.64
CA ARG A 143 -3.83 -13.48 -3.53
C ARG A 143 -2.51 -13.35 -4.26
N THR A 144 -2.12 -12.11 -4.57
CA THR A 144 -0.87 -11.82 -5.27
C THR A 144 0.33 -11.97 -4.34
N ARG A 145 0.19 -11.62 -3.05
CA ARG A 145 1.19 -11.89 -2.00
C ARG A 145 1.31 -13.40 -1.74
N ASP A 146 0.19 -14.12 -1.64
CA ASP A 146 0.20 -15.58 -1.43
C ASP A 146 0.90 -16.37 -2.56
N ALA A 147 0.89 -15.82 -3.78
CA ALA A 147 1.55 -16.42 -4.94
C ALA A 147 3.01 -15.97 -5.11
N ALA A 148 3.46 -14.98 -4.35
CA ALA A 148 4.83 -14.47 -4.44
C ALA A 148 5.83 -15.45 -3.80
N PRO A 149 7.06 -15.54 -4.32
CA PRO A 149 8.16 -16.18 -3.59
C PRO A 149 8.37 -15.51 -2.23
N ASP A 150 8.70 -16.31 -1.21
CA ASP A 150 8.88 -15.85 0.18
C ASP A 150 9.89 -14.69 0.26
N GLU A 151 10.96 -14.72 -0.54
CA GLU A 151 12.00 -13.68 -0.55
C GLU A 151 11.48 -12.30 -1.00
N ARG A 152 10.30 -12.24 -1.65
CA ARG A 152 9.64 -10.98 -2.03
C ARG A 152 8.61 -10.49 -1.01
N LEU A 153 8.30 -11.27 0.01
CA LEU A 153 7.47 -10.84 1.13
C LEU A 153 8.32 -10.13 2.18
N ASP A 154 9.61 -10.42 2.25
CA ASP A 154 10.58 -9.87 3.20
C ASP A 154 11.15 -8.48 2.80
N ASP A 155 10.67 -7.84 1.72
CA ASP A 155 11.15 -6.51 1.30
C ASP A 155 10.68 -5.44 2.32
N PRO A 156 11.60 -4.82 3.09
CA PRO A 156 11.29 -4.05 4.32
C PRO A 156 10.57 -2.71 4.08
N GLY A 157 10.17 -2.41 2.84
CA GLY A 157 9.41 -1.20 2.51
C GLY A 157 7.90 -1.30 2.74
N ALA A 158 7.37 -2.47 3.11
CA ALA A 158 5.92 -2.72 3.15
C ALA A 158 5.40 -3.47 4.39
N ASP A 159 6.18 -3.59 5.47
CA ASP A 159 5.63 -4.13 6.72
C ASP A 159 4.87 -3.03 7.47
N ASP A 160 3.60 -2.83 7.11
CA ASP A 160 2.62 -2.13 7.95
C ASP A 160 2.63 -2.68 9.37
N ALA A 161 2.95 -3.97 9.54
CA ALA A 161 3.11 -4.62 10.83
C ALA A 161 4.27 -4.01 11.64
N ASP A 162 5.40 -3.68 11.03
CA ASP A 162 6.53 -3.03 11.69
C ASP A 162 6.26 -1.54 11.97
N ALA A 163 5.55 -0.85 11.07
CA ALA A 163 5.11 0.53 11.31
C ALA A 163 4.10 0.60 12.47
N VAL A 164 3.14 -0.32 12.53
CA VAL A 164 2.19 -0.46 13.65
C VAL A 164 2.92 -0.88 14.92
N ALA A 165 3.88 -1.81 14.86
CA ALA A 165 4.69 -2.19 16.02
C ALA A 165 5.53 -1.03 16.55
N ALA A 166 6.15 -0.24 15.66
CA ALA A 166 6.91 0.95 16.04
C ALA A 166 6.01 2.06 16.62
N PHE A 167 4.81 2.25 16.06
CA PHE A 167 3.81 3.15 16.62
C PHE A 167 3.31 2.68 18.00
N LEU A 168 3.06 1.37 18.16
CA LEU A 168 2.63 0.77 19.43
C LEU A 168 3.72 0.75 20.49
N ALA A 169 4.99 0.83 20.10
CA ALA A 169 6.12 0.95 21.02
C ALA A 169 6.32 2.38 21.55
N ASP A 170 5.63 3.37 21.00
CA ASP A 170 5.69 4.78 21.44
C ASP A 170 4.53 5.07 22.42
N ASP A 171 4.70 4.61 23.67
CA ASP A 171 3.72 4.79 24.75
C ASP A 171 3.39 6.27 25.00
N ASP A 172 4.37 7.16 24.87
CA ASP A 172 4.20 8.61 25.09
C ASP A 172 3.28 9.23 24.03
N ARG A 173 3.47 8.85 22.75
CA ARG A 173 2.60 9.29 21.65
C ARG A 173 1.17 8.75 21.81
N ILE A 174 1.01 7.51 22.25
CA ILE A 174 -0.31 6.92 22.49
C ILE A 174 -1.04 7.66 23.61
N GLU A 175 -0.37 7.97 24.71
CA GLU A 175 -1.01 8.66 25.84
C GLU A 175 -1.41 10.09 25.47
N ALA A 176 -0.62 10.80 24.66
CA ALA A 176 -0.99 12.11 24.13
C ALA A 176 -2.27 12.07 23.28
N ILE A 177 -2.42 11.05 22.41
CA ILE A 177 -3.63 10.87 21.58
C ILE A 177 -4.84 10.53 22.46
N ARG A 178 -4.67 9.68 23.48
CA ARG A 178 -5.77 9.35 24.42
C ARG A 178 -6.25 10.58 25.18
N GLU A 179 -5.34 11.42 25.64
CA GLU A 179 -5.71 12.62 26.38
C GLU A 179 -6.40 13.64 25.46
N GLN A 180 -5.92 13.81 24.24
CA GLN A 180 -6.60 14.62 23.23
C GLN A 180 -8.02 14.09 22.95
N ALA A 181 -8.18 12.78 22.76
CA ALA A 181 -9.47 12.17 22.52
C ALA A 181 -10.44 12.34 23.70
N ARG A 182 -9.96 12.26 24.95
CA ARG A 182 -10.77 12.54 26.16
C ARG A 182 -11.23 14.00 26.20
N ALA A 183 -10.33 14.93 25.91
CA ALA A 183 -10.65 16.35 25.89
C ALA A 183 -11.71 16.69 24.83
N GLU A 184 -11.54 16.19 23.60
CA GLU A 184 -12.50 16.38 22.51
C GLU A 184 -13.85 15.71 22.81
N ALA A 185 -13.85 14.53 23.44
CA ALA A 185 -15.08 13.86 23.87
C ALA A 185 -15.82 14.66 24.96
N ALA A 186 -15.11 15.26 25.92
CA ALA A 186 -15.70 16.11 26.94
C ALA A 186 -16.31 17.39 26.35
N GLU A 187 -15.61 18.02 25.40
CA GLU A 187 -16.12 19.20 24.67
C GLU A 187 -17.38 18.87 23.87
N ARG A 188 -17.39 17.73 23.14
CA ARG A 188 -18.57 17.24 22.41
C ARG A 188 -19.74 16.90 23.33
N ALA A 189 -19.46 16.35 24.51
CA ALA A 189 -20.50 16.04 25.49
C ALA A 189 -21.15 17.32 26.03
N ASP A 190 -20.38 18.37 26.31
CA ASP A 190 -20.88 19.70 26.70
C ASP A 190 -21.70 20.33 25.57
N GLU A 191 -21.21 20.27 24.32
CA GLU A 191 -21.93 20.78 23.14
C GLU A 191 -23.30 20.11 22.98
N TRP A 192 -23.40 18.82 23.29
CA TRP A 192 -24.62 18.02 23.10
C TRP A 192 -25.47 17.91 24.36
N GLY A 193 -25.06 18.52 25.49
CA GLY A 193 -25.76 18.43 26.77
C GLY A 193 -25.80 17.00 27.35
N LEU A 194 -24.81 16.17 26.99
CA LEU A 194 -24.69 14.77 27.41
C LEU A 194 -23.99 14.59 28.76
N ASP A 195 -23.40 15.67 29.29
CA ASP A 195 -22.74 15.76 30.58
C ASP A 195 -23.68 15.37 31.74
N ALA A 196 -24.97 15.74 31.66
CA ALA A 196 -25.97 15.38 32.65
C ALA A 196 -26.39 13.90 32.60
N ALA A 197 -26.33 13.26 31.43
CA ALA A 197 -26.70 11.85 31.26
C ALA A 197 -25.62 10.88 31.77
N LEU A 198 -24.33 11.28 31.68
CA LEU A 198 -23.20 10.50 32.22
C LEU A 198 -23.05 10.63 33.74
N ALA A 199 -23.59 11.69 34.34
CA ALA A 199 -23.59 11.90 35.80
C ALA A 199 -24.65 11.06 36.55
N ASP A 200 -25.65 10.52 35.84
CA ASP A 200 -26.77 9.76 36.43
C ASP A 200 -26.45 8.25 36.60
N GLU A 201 -25.34 7.75 36.04
CA GLU A 201 -24.86 6.37 36.23
C GLU A 201 -23.77 6.25 37.32
N HIS A 202 -24.04 6.74 38.55
CA HIS A 202 -23.80 6.02 39.82
C HIS A 202 -24.13 6.92 41.03
N PRO A 203 -25.18 6.56 41.80
CA PRO A 203 -24.93 6.24 43.19
C PRO A 203 -25.70 4.98 43.63
N GLY A 204 -24.97 3.97 44.08
CA GLY A 204 -25.49 2.88 44.91
C GLY A 204 -25.71 1.58 44.17
N GLY A 205 -24.71 0.69 44.23
CA GLY A 205 -25.00 -0.74 44.13
C GLY A 205 -25.81 -1.16 45.34
N ASP A 206 -27.14 -1.17 45.21
CA ASP A 206 -28.01 -1.94 46.09
C ASP A 206 -27.80 -3.42 45.74
N ASP A 207 -27.07 -4.11 46.61
CA ASP A 207 -26.98 -5.56 46.64
C ASP A 207 -28.37 -6.12 47.01
N PRO A 208 -29.08 -6.82 46.10
CA PRO A 208 -30.47 -7.25 46.35
C PRO A 208 -30.59 -8.43 47.33
N ASN A 209 -29.58 -8.71 48.16
CA ASN A 209 -29.53 -9.91 49.00
C ASN A 209 -29.31 -9.67 50.51
N ALA A 210 -29.55 -8.46 51.01
CA ALA A 210 -29.40 -8.15 52.44
C ALA A 210 -30.64 -8.43 53.32
N ASP A 211 -31.75 -8.97 52.77
CA ASP A 211 -33.02 -9.10 53.50
C ASP A 211 -33.41 -10.55 53.89
N LEU A 212 -32.45 -11.48 53.95
CA LEU A 212 -32.68 -12.85 54.42
C LEU A 212 -31.70 -13.26 55.53
N ALA A 213 -31.60 -12.49 56.61
CA ALA A 213 -30.83 -12.93 57.78
C ALA A 213 -31.26 -12.33 59.13
N THR A 214 -32.56 -12.20 59.43
CA THR A 214 -33.02 -12.11 60.85
C THR A 214 -34.37 -12.78 61.06
N ALA A 215 -34.44 -14.10 60.87
CA ALA A 215 -35.57 -14.92 61.34
C ALA A 215 -35.05 -16.18 62.03
N SER A 216 -34.72 -16.04 63.31
CA SER A 216 -34.54 -17.06 64.38
C SER A 216 -33.75 -16.37 65.50
N GLU A 217 -34.12 -16.30 66.77
CA GLU A 217 -35.04 -17.06 67.60
C GLU A 217 -35.27 -16.28 68.91
N SER A 218 -36.25 -16.76 69.70
CA SER A 218 -36.39 -16.61 71.16
C SER A 218 -37.32 -15.52 71.72
N GLY A 219 -38.52 -15.96 72.12
CA GLY A 219 -39.18 -15.46 73.34
C GLY A 219 -38.38 -15.87 74.61
N PRO A 220 -38.75 -15.42 75.83
CA PRO A 220 -40.09 -15.65 76.40
C PRO A 220 -40.68 -14.56 77.34
N GLU A 221 -41.97 -14.76 77.64
CA GLU A 221 -42.76 -14.50 78.86
C GLU A 221 -42.47 -13.29 79.78
N ARG A 222 -43.50 -12.46 80.02
CA ARG A 222 -44.27 -12.41 81.29
C ARG A 222 -45.63 -11.74 81.11
#